data_AF-A0A519L4S9-F1
#
_entry.id   AF-A0A519L4S9-F1
#
_cell.length_a   1.000
_cell.length_b   1.000
_cell.length_c   1.000
_cell.angle_alpha   90.00
_cell.angle_beta   90.00
_cell.angle_gamma   90.00
#
_symmetry.space_group_name_H-M   'P 1'
#
loop_
_entity.id
_entity.type
_entity.pdbx_description
1 polymer ?
#
loop_
_entity_poly.entity_id
_entity_poly.type
_entity_poly.pdbx_seq_one_letter_code
_entity_poly.pdbx_strand_id
1 'polypeptide(L)' 'MNAPLAHPPQADAVLSVEGATPFMAQYLTAKAGQPDAILFFRMGDFYELFFKDAEIAAAALGITLTKRGKHQGEDI' A
#
# COMPACT_ATOMS: atom_id res chain seq x y z
N MET A 1 20.26 -6.27 -20.55
CA MET A 1 20.76 -5.65 -19.31
C MET A 1 19.60 -5.61 -18.33
N ASN A 2 19.54 -6.55 -17.40
CA ASN A 2 18.53 -6.51 -16.34
C ASN A 2 19.02 -5.49 -15.32
N ALA A 3 18.31 -4.38 -15.17
CA ALA A 3 18.59 -3.45 -14.07
C ALA A 3 18.54 -4.23 -12.75
N PRO A 4 19.42 -3.95 -11.77
CA PRO A 4 19.32 -4.56 -10.47
C PRO A 4 17.90 -4.32 -9.94
N LEU A 5 17.26 -5.38 -9.43
CA LEU A 5 15.95 -5.28 -8.80
C LEU A 5 16.11 -4.36 -7.59
N ALA A 6 15.78 -3.08 -7.77
CA ALA A 6 15.58 -2.17 -6.67
C ALA A 6 14.40 -2.76 -5.88
N HIS A 7 14.67 -3.20 -4.65
CA HIS A 7 13.63 -3.67 -3.78
C HIS A 7 12.67 -2.50 -3.55
N PRO A 8 11.34 -2.71 -3.59
CA PRO A 8 10.40 -1.68 -3.19
C PRO A 8 10.83 -1.10 -1.83
N PRO A 9 10.63 0.21 -1.59
CA PRO A 9 10.79 0.78 -0.26
C PRO A 9 10.11 -0.14 0.75
N GLN A 10 10.84 -0.53 1.79
CA GLN A 10 10.23 -1.19 2.94
C GLN A 10 9.08 -0.30 3.39
N ALA A 11 7.88 -0.87 3.54
CA ALA A 11 6.79 -0.12 4.13
C ALA A 11 7.28 0.40 5.48
N ASP A 12 7.19 1.72 5.67
CA ASP A 12 7.57 2.36 6.92
C ASP A 12 6.90 1.57 8.05
N ALA A 13 7.74 1.08 8.98
CA ALA A 13 7.47 -0.04 9.88
C ALA A 13 6.41 0.23 10.96
N VAL A 14 5.48 1.18 10.74
CA VAL A 14 4.61 1.71 11.79
C VAL A 14 3.17 1.99 11.32
N LEU A 15 2.61 1.12 10.46
CA LEU A 15 1.18 1.18 10.20
C LEU A 15 0.42 0.32 11.23
N SER A 16 -0.11 0.98 12.26
CA SER A 16 -0.87 0.33 13.34
C SER A 16 -2.30 -0.02 12.90
N VAL A 17 -2.77 -1.21 13.31
CA VAL A 17 -4.16 -1.66 13.13
C VAL A 17 -5.13 -1.00 14.10
N GLU A 18 -4.64 -0.30 15.12
CA GLU A 18 -5.48 0.40 16.09
C GLU A 18 -6.24 1.56 15.41
N GLY A 19 -7.55 1.64 15.66
CA GLY A 19 -8.43 2.63 15.02
C GLY A 19 -8.68 2.39 13.52
N ALA A 20 -8.12 1.34 12.93
CA ALA A 20 -8.33 0.99 11.53
C ALA A 20 -9.77 0.48 11.31
N THR A 21 -10.33 0.82 10.15
CA THR A 21 -11.58 0.15 9.71
C THR A 21 -11.33 -1.36 9.56
N PRO A 22 -12.37 -2.21 9.65
CA PRO A 22 -12.20 -3.66 9.48
C PRO A 22 -11.52 -4.05 8.16
N PHE A 23 -11.71 -3.24 7.13
CA PHE A 23 -11.02 -3.37 5.86
C PHE A 23 -9.52 -3.05 5.98
N MET A 24 -9.19 -1.87 6.53
CA MET A 24 -7.80 -1.43 6.63
C MET A 24 -6.99 -2.33 7.57
N ALA A 25 -7.60 -2.86 8.64
CA ALA A 25 -6.96 -3.85 9.50
C ALA A 25 -6.52 -5.12 8.74
N GLN A 26 -7.33 -5.59 7.78
CA GLN A 26 -6.99 -6.73 6.94
C GLN A 26 -5.84 -6.40 5.97
N TYR A 27 -5.90 -5.23 5.33
CA TYR A 27 -4.82 -4.76 4.45
C TYR A 27 -3.49 -4.66 5.20
N LEU A 28 -3.48 -4.00 6.36
CA LEU A 28 -2.29 -3.80 7.19
C LEU A 28 -1.71 -5.12 7.69
N THR A 29 -2.57 -6.06 8.11
CA THR A 29 -2.13 -7.40 8.53
C THR A 29 -1.48 -8.16 7.38
N ALA A 30 -2.08 -8.11 6.18
CA ALA A 30 -1.53 -8.76 4.99
C ALA A 30 -0.20 -8.13 4.57
N LYS A 31 -0.08 -6.80 4.63
CA LYS A 31 1.14 -6.06 4.31
C LYS A 31 2.26 -6.34 5.30
N ALA A 32 1.96 -6.48 6.59
CA ALA A 32 2.95 -6.86 7.60
C ALA A 32 3.59 -8.23 7.32
N GLY A 33 2.89 -9.13 6.63
CA GLY A 33 3.43 -10.42 6.20
C GLY A 33 4.42 -10.35 5.03
N GLN A 34 4.45 -9.23 4.29
CA GLN A 34 5.31 -9.01 3.10
C GLN A 34 5.75 -7.53 3.05
N PRO A 35 6.59 -7.06 4.00
CA PRO A 35 6.92 -5.65 4.15
C PRO A 35 7.73 -5.05 3.01
N ASP A 36 8.43 -5.90 2.25
CA ASP A 36 9.30 -5.58 1.12
C ASP A 36 8.63 -5.71 -0.26
N ALA A 37 7.36 -6.13 -0.31
CA ALA A 37 6.62 -6.33 -1.55
C ALA A 37 5.45 -5.36 -1.67
N ILE A 38 5.12 -4.91 -2.89
CA ILE A 38 3.92 -4.11 -3.16
C ILE A 38 2.68 -5.01 -3.05
N LEU A 39 1.74 -4.66 -2.18
CA LEU A 39 0.53 -5.45 -1.98
C LEU A 39 -0.63 -4.96 -2.86
N PHE A 40 -0.97 -5.76 -3.87
CA PHE A 40 -2.18 -5.56 -4.67
C PHE A 40 -3.38 -6.11 -3.91
N PHE A 41 -4.15 -5.25 -3.25
CA PHE A 41 -5.29 -5.68 -2.44
C PHE A 41 -6.58 -5.68 -3.26
N ARG A 42 -7.22 -6.84 -3.40
CA ARG A 42 -8.42 -6.95 -4.24
C ARG A 42 -9.64 -6.31 -3.57
N MET A 43 -10.27 -5.37 -4.25
CA MET A 43 -11.54 -4.75 -3.89
C MET A 43 -12.52 -4.81 -5.06
N GLY A 44 -13.36 -5.84 -5.05
CA GLY A 44 -14.27 -6.11 -6.17
C GLY A 44 -13.48 -6.44 -7.45
N ASP A 45 -13.65 -5.58 -8.44
CA ASP A 45 -13.03 -5.71 -9.78
C ASP A 45 -11.66 -5.03 -9.90
N PHE A 46 -11.26 -4.26 -8.88
CA PHE A 46 -10.00 -3.53 -8.89
C PHE A 46 -9.01 -4.08 -7.86
N TYR A 47 -7.73 -3.85 -8.13
CA TYR A 47 -6.69 -3.93 -7.11
C TYR A 47 -6.38 -2.52 -6.65
N GLU A 48 -6.52 -2.30 -5.35
CA GLU A 48 -6.18 -1.04 -4.70
C GLU A 48 -4.88 -1.19 -3.91
N LEU A 49 -4.13 -0.09 -3.87
CA LEU A 49 -2.89 0.06 -3.13
C LEU A 49 -3.03 1.30 -2.26
N PHE A 50 -2.43 1.27 -1.07
CA PHE A 50 -2.57 2.34 -0.08
C PHE A 50 -1.20 2.85 0.38
N PHE A 51 -1.19 4.03 1.00
CA PHE A 51 0.03 4.65 1.57
C PHE A 51 1.18 4.69 0.54
N LYS A 52 2.37 4.25 0.95
CA LYS A 52 3.56 4.26 0.10
C LYS A 52 3.44 3.37 -1.13
N ASP A 53 2.74 2.24 -1.03
CA ASP A 53 2.52 1.34 -2.16
C ASP A 53 1.75 2.04 -3.29
N ALA A 54 0.79 2.91 -2.94
CA ALA A 54 0.04 3.70 -3.92
C ALA A 54 0.95 4.70 -4.66
N GLU A 55 1.83 5.40 -3.94
CA GLU A 55 2.79 6.34 -4.54
C GLU A 55 3.76 5.63 -5.50
N ILE A 56 4.32 4.49 -5.07
CA ILE A 56 5.25 3.72 -5.88
C ILE A 56 4.54 3.17 -7.12
N ALA A 57 3.36 2.58 -6.97
CA ALA A 57 2.61 2.01 -8.08
C ALA A 57 2.13 3.08 -9.06
N ALA A 58 1.70 4.25 -8.58
CA ALA A 58 1.34 5.38 -9.44
C ALA A 58 2.51 5.80 -10.34
N ALA A 59 3.71 5.96 -9.77
CA ALA A 59 4.90 6.32 -10.52
C ALA A 59 5.37 5.20 -11.47
N ALA A 60 5.34 3.94 -11.01
CA ALA A 60 5.83 2.79 -11.78
C ALA A 60 4.90 2.38 -12.92
N LEU A 61 3.58 2.47 -12.71
CA LEU A 61 2.57 1.99 -13.65
C LEU A 61 1.94 3.12 -14.47
N GLY A 62 2.22 4.38 -14.15
CA GLY A 62 1.62 5.54 -14.83
C GLY A 62 0.11 5.65 -14.57
N ILE A 63 -0.34 5.27 -13.39
CA ILE A 63 -1.75 5.36 -12.98
C ILE A 63 -1.99 6.56 -12.07
N THR A 64 -3.23 7.08 -12.09
CA THR A 64 -3.61 8.23 -11.26
C THR A 64 -3.56 7.89 -9.77
N LEU A 65 -2.81 8.66 -8.99
CA LEU A 65 -2.83 8.61 -7.53
C LEU A 65 -4.07 9.33 -6.99
N THR A 66 -4.93 8.62 -6.28
CA THR A 66 -6.16 9.16 -5.67
C THR A 66 -6.14 8.98 -4.15
N LYS A 67 -7.07 9.63 -3.46
CA LYS A 67 -7.24 9.56 -1.99
C LYS A 67 -8.73 9.37 -1.69
N ARG A 68 -9.05 8.46 -0.78
CA ARG A 68 -10.39 8.07 -0.34
C ARG A 68 -10.72 8.55 1.08
N GLY A 69 -9.74 8.89 1.90
CA GLY A 69 -9.99 9.38 3.26
C GLY A 69 -8.73 9.61 4.09
N LYS A 70 -8.85 9.47 5.41
CA LYS A 70 -7.71 9.54 6.33
C LYS A 70 -7.68 8.33 7.28
N HIS A 71 -6.49 7.77 7.52
CA HIS A 71 -6.21 6.78 8.57
C HIS A 71 -5.12 7.34 9.48
N GLN A 72 -5.42 7.47 10.78
CA GLN A 72 -4.53 8.10 11.77
C GLN A 72 -3.94 9.47 11.36
N GLY A 73 -4.69 10.25 10.56
CA GLY A 73 -4.28 11.57 10.08
C GLY A 73 -3.57 11.57 8.71
N GLU A 74 -3.05 10.42 8.28
CA GLU A 74 -2.47 10.23 6.95
C GLU A 74 -3.56 9.97 5.90
N ASP A 75 -3.29 10.39 4.67
CA ASP A 75 -4.23 10.16 3.57
C ASP A 75 -4.15 8.71 3.09
N ILE A 76 -5.32 8.11 2.90
CA ILE A 76 -5.50 6.77 2.30
C ILE A 76 -6.28 6.86 1.02
#